data_AF-T1GVU1-F1
#
_entry.id   AF-T1GVU1-F1
#
_cell.length_a   1.000
_cell.length_b   1.000
_cell.length_c   1.000
_cell.angle_alpha   90.00
_cell.angle_beta   90.00
_cell.angle_gamma   90.00
#
_symmetry.space_group_name_H-M   'P 1'
#
loop_
_entity.id
_entity.type
_entity.pdbx_description
1 polymer ?
#
loop_
_entity_poly.entity_id
_entity_poly.type
_entity_poly.pdbx_seq_one_letter_code
_entity_poly.pdbx_strand_id
1 'polypeptide(L)'
;YLLDNWKHADSIILWQFNLDENQVLWWAFTITHTICWTVIYGGCLIMDLPEILGIKQVYYNMKHYAQPTVYKSHELRQLYQHIRHPSFISLTIIFCATNLMSLDRFILASMMTSYMYLGWSTDQNDVLYQKSQLIRKKYELNSFLNNKSKWMMETSTMMSK
;
A
#
# COMPACT_ATOMS: atom_id res chain seq x y z
N TYR A 1 9.88 28.36 -27.65
CA TYR A 1 8.49 28.68 -28.05
C TYR A 1 7.43 28.29 -27.00
N LEU A 2 7.28 27.02 -26.61
CA LEU A 2 6.32 26.64 -25.55
C LEU A 2 6.73 27.08 -24.14
N LEU A 3 8.04 27.06 -23.84
CA LEU A 3 8.57 27.48 -22.54
C LEU A 3 8.51 29.00 -22.33
N ASP A 4 8.64 29.80 -23.40
CA ASP A 4 8.66 31.27 -23.33
C ASP A 4 7.29 31.88 -22.98
N ASN A 5 6.21 31.12 -23.13
CA ASN A 5 4.84 31.55 -22.83
C ASN A 5 4.29 30.92 -21.54
N TRP A 6 5.13 30.23 -20.77
CA TRP A 6 4.70 29.61 -19.52
C TRP A 6 4.44 30.68 -18.46
N LYS A 7 3.17 31.03 -18.26
CA LYS A 7 2.73 31.89 -17.15
C LYS A 7 2.43 31.02 -15.94
N HIS A 8 2.91 31.43 -14.78
CA HIS A 8 2.49 30.81 -13.53
C HIS A 8 0.97 31.01 -13.37
N ALA A 9 0.26 29.91 -13.13
CA ALA A 9 -1.13 30.00 -12.71
C ALA A 9 -1.15 30.48 -11.25
N ASP A 10 -1.84 31.58 -10.99
CA ASP A 10 -2.09 32.04 -9.62
C ASP A 10 -3.01 31.02 -8.95
N SER A 11 -2.44 30.17 -8.11
CA SER A 11 -3.18 29.14 -7.39
C SER A 11 -3.85 29.74 -6.16
N ILE A 12 -5.17 29.58 -6.05
CA ILE A 12 -5.92 30.00 -4.85
C ILE A 12 -5.48 29.13 -3.68
N ILE A 13 -4.98 29.75 -2.61
CA ILE A 13 -4.56 29.07 -1.38
C ILE A 13 -5.79 28.95 -0.47
N LEU A 14 -6.13 27.73 -0.07
CA LEU A 14 -7.24 27.47 0.85
C LEU A 14 -6.81 27.60 2.30
N TRP A 15 -5.66 27.02 2.64
CA TRP A 15 -5.04 27.17 3.95
C TRP A 15 -3.51 27.05 3.85
N GLN A 16 -2.84 27.68 4.80
CA GLN A 16 -1.41 27.65 4.98
C GLN A 16 -1.11 27.70 6.47
N PHE A 17 -0.36 26.72 6.98
CA PHE A 17 0.18 26.78 8.33
C PHE A 17 1.67 27.16 8.29
N ASN A 18 2.12 27.98 9.25
CA ASN A 18 3.53 28.26 9.41
C ASN A 18 4.15 27.16 10.28
N LEU A 19 4.79 26.18 9.63
CA LEU A 19 5.46 25.07 10.34
C LEU A 19 6.73 25.53 11.06
N ASP A 20 7.34 26.62 10.60
CA ASP A 20 8.59 27.16 11.17
C ASP A 20 8.39 27.74 12.57
N GLU A 21 7.16 28.17 12.90
CA GLU A 21 6.81 28.72 14.22
C GLU A 21 6.50 27.62 15.24
N ASN A 22 6.07 26.43 14.80
CA ASN A 22 5.61 25.38 15.69
C ASN A 22 6.23 24.01 15.36
N GLN A 23 7.27 23.68 16.13
CA GLN A 23 8.02 22.43 16.00
C GLN A 23 7.15 21.17 16.16
N VAL A 24 6.08 21.22 16.97
CA VAL A 24 5.18 20.07 17.17
C VAL A 24 4.39 19.78 15.90
N LEU A 25 3.86 20.82 15.25
CA LEU A 25 3.16 20.67 13.97
C LEU A 25 4.11 20.15 12.90
N TRP A 26 5.34 20.68 12.83
CA TRP A 26 6.35 20.20 11.89
C TRP A 26 6.62 18.69 12.03
N TRP A 27 6.82 18.21 13.25
CA TRP A 27 7.01 16.77 13.50
C TRP A 27 5.77 15.96 13.15
N ALA A 28 4.56 16.44 13.48
CA ALA A 28 3.32 15.74 13.16
C ALA A 28 3.16 15.53 11.63
N PHE A 29 3.39 16.58 10.83
CA PHE A 29 3.34 16.50 9.37
C PHE A 29 4.43 15.59 8.81
N THR A 30 5.65 15.69 9.32
CA THR A 30 6.81 14.90 8.85
C THR A 30 6.62 13.40 9.16
N ILE A 31 6.20 13.06 10.37
CA ILE A 31 5.93 11.68 10.78
C ILE A 31 4.78 11.11 9.95
N THR A 32 3.69 11.88 9.77
CA THR A 32 2.55 11.45 8.96
C THR A 32 2.97 11.12 7.53
N HIS A 33 3.73 12.00 6.88
CA HIS A 33 4.24 11.76 5.53
C HIS A 33 5.17 10.55 5.47
N THR A 34 6.08 10.42 6.43
CA THR A 34 7.04 9.32 6.48
C THR A 34 6.32 7.97 6.62
N ILE A 35 5.31 7.89 7.49
CA ILE A 35 4.47 6.71 7.65
C ILE A 35 3.72 6.42 6.35
N CYS A 36 3.09 7.43 5.74
CA CYS A 36 2.34 7.23 4.50
C CYS A 36 3.23 6.73 3.36
N TRP A 37 4.43 7.30 3.18
CA TRP A 37 5.39 6.82 2.18
C TRP A 37 5.85 5.39 2.45
N THR A 38 6.08 5.05 3.72
CA THR A 38 6.43 3.68 4.12
C THR A 38 5.30 2.71 3.79
N VAL A 39 4.05 3.08 4.05
CA VAL A 39 2.87 2.27 3.70
C VAL A 39 2.69 2.16 2.19
N ILE A 40 2.93 3.22 1.42
CA ILE A 40 2.87 3.18 -0.06
C ILE A 40 3.91 2.20 -0.58
N TYR A 41 5.16 2.34 -0.15
CA TYR A 41 6.24 1.48 -0.60
C TYR A 41 6.02 0.02 -0.17
N GLY A 42 5.62 -0.21 1.08
CA GLY A 42 5.24 -1.52 1.58
C GLY A 42 4.06 -2.13 0.81
N GLY A 43 3.04 -1.33 0.51
CA GLY A 43 1.89 -1.72 -0.31
C GLY A 43 2.29 -2.09 -1.73
N CYS A 44 3.23 -1.37 -2.33
CA CYS A 44 3.81 -1.67 -3.64
C CYS A 44 4.69 -2.92 -3.66
N LEU A 45 5.25 -3.34 -2.52
CA LEU A 45 5.96 -4.61 -2.40
C LEU A 45 5.00 -5.78 -2.16
N ILE A 46 3.97 -5.58 -1.32
CA ILE A 46 2.98 -6.60 -0.98
C ILE A 46 2.07 -6.90 -2.16
N MET A 47 1.60 -5.87 -2.85
CA MET A 47 0.98 -6.05 -4.15
C MET A 47 2.10 -6.28 -5.14
N ASP A 48 2.12 -7.44 -5.80
CA ASP A 48 3.03 -7.74 -6.89
C ASP A 48 2.94 -6.68 -8.00
N LEU A 49 3.61 -5.53 -7.86
CA LEU A 49 3.56 -4.41 -8.81
C LEU A 49 3.94 -4.83 -10.23
N PRO A 50 4.95 -5.70 -10.44
CA PRO A 50 5.24 -6.25 -11.77
C PRO A 50 4.11 -7.08 -12.38
N GLU A 51 3.22 -7.63 -11.56
CA GLU A 51 2.04 -8.33 -12.03
C GLU A 51 0.95 -7.36 -12.50
N ILE A 52 0.73 -6.27 -11.76
CA ILE A 52 -0.22 -5.20 -12.12
C ILE A 52 0.26 -4.45 -13.37
N LEU A 53 1.57 -4.19 -13.48
CA LEU A 53 2.18 -3.56 -14.66
C LEU A 53 2.19 -4.46 -15.91
N GLY A 54 1.74 -5.72 -15.80
CA GLY A 54 1.71 -6.66 -16.92
C GLY A 54 3.05 -7.28 -17.29
N ILE A 55 4.13 -6.97 -16.55
CA ILE A 55 5.48 -7.53 -16.81
C ILE A 55 5.46 -9.06 -16.68
N LYS A 56 4.78 -9.59 -15.65
CA LYS A 56 4.61 -11.05 -15.51
C LYS A 56 3.78 -11.64 -16.65
N GLN A 57 2.78 -10.93 -17.17
CA GLN A 57 1.94 -11.40 -18.27
C GLN A 57 2.76 -11.51 -19.57
N VAL A 58 3.57 -10.49 -19.88
CA VAL A 58 4.46 -10.50 -21.05
C VAL A 58 5.51 -11.61 -20.92
N TYR A 59 6.16 -11.75 -19.76
CA TYR A 59 7.16 -12.79 -19.53
C TYR A 59 6.59 -14.21 -19.65
N TYR A 60 5.39 -14.47 -19.11
CA TYR A 60 4.75 -15.78 -19.21
C TYR A 60 4.28 -16.07 -20.64
N ASN A 61 3.81 -15.05 -21.37
CA ASN A 61 3.46 -15.18 -22.77
C ASN A 61 4.69 -15.52 -23.64
N MET A 62 5.83 -14.87 -23.40
CA MET A 62 7.10 -15.18 -24.07
C MET A 62 7.59 -16.61 -23.80
N LYS A 63 7.27 -17.19 -22.63
CA LYS A 63 7.61 -18.57 -22.28
C LYS A 63 6.51 -19.60 -22.56
N HIS A 64 5.42 -19.22 -23.22
CA HIS A 64 4.25 -20.07 -23.49
C HIS A 64 3.63 -20.71 -22.22
N TYR A 65 3.69 -20.02 -21.09
CA TYR A 65 3.02 -20.44 -19.85
C TYR A 65 1.57 -19.94 -19.81
N ALA A 66 0.73 -20.62 -19.01
CA ALA A 66 -0.63 -20.16 -18.75
C ALA A 66 -0.61 -18.81 -18.03
N GLN A 67 -1.72 -18.04 -18.10
CA GLN A 67 -1.78 -16.72 -17.48
C GLN A 67 -1.48 -16.78 -15.97
N PRO A 68 -0.70 -15.83 -15.41
CA PRO A 68 -0.31 -15.83 -13.99
C PRO A 68 -1.49 -15.90 -13.01
N THR A 69 -2.64 -15.37 -13.42
CA THR A 69 -3.89 -15.32 -12.66
C THR A 69 -4.55 -16.69 -12.48
N VAL A 70 -4.23 -17.69 -13.32
CA VAL A 70 -4.76 -19.06 -13.23
C VAL A 70 -4.13 -19.83 -12.08
N TYR A 71 -2.92 -19.45 -11.66
CA TYR A 71 -2.22 -20.06 -10.53
C TYR A 71 -2.65 -19.51 -9.17
N LYS A 72 -3.48 -18.46 -9.12
CA LYS A 72 -3.98 -17.85 -7.88
C LYS A 72 -5.32 -18.46 -7.47
N SER A 73 -5.55 -18.57 -6.16
CA SER A 73 -6.82 -19.06 -5.63
C SER A 73 -7.97 -18.13 -6.02
N HIS A 74 -9.15 -18.71 -6.24
CA HIS A 74 -10.36 -17.99 -6.61
C HIS A 74 -10.66 -16.80 -5.67
N GLU A 75 -10.60 -17.05 -4.36
CA GLU A 75 -10.83 -16.05 -3.32
C GLU A 75 -9.84 -14.87 -3.39
N LEU A 76 -8.58 -15.13 -3.75
CA LEU A 76 -7.56 -14.08 -3.88
C LEU A 76 -7.84 -13.20 -5.11
N ARG A 77 -8.32 -13.81 -6.18
CA ARG A 77 -8.70 -13.09 -7.40
C ARG A 77 -9.92 -12.21 -7.19
N GLN A 78 -10.93 -12.68 -6.46
CA GLN A 78 -12.11 -11.89 -6.10
C GLN A 78 -11.72 -10.68 -5.23
N LEU A 79 -10.90 -10.91 -4.20
CA LEU A 79 -10.40 -9.85 -3.34
C LEU A 79 -9.68 -8.74 -4.15
N TYR A 80 -8.82 -9.12 -5.10
CA TYR A 80 -8.13 -8.15 -5.96
C TYR A 80 -9.05 -7.42 -6.95
N GLN A 81 -10.19 -8.00 -7.30
CA GLN A 81 -11.19 -7.30 -8.11
C GLN A 81 -11.95 -6.24 -7.30
N HIS A 82 -12.23 -6.53 -6.02
CA HIS A 82 -12.94 -5.61 -5.11
C HIS A 82 -12.04 -4.51 -4.54
N ILE A 83 -10.73 -4.78 -4.36
CA ILE A 83 -9.76 -3.83 -3.82
C ILE A 83 -8.71 -3.54 -4.89
N ARG A 84 -9.00 -2.57 -5.77
CA ARG A 84 -8.14 -2.26 -6.92
C ARG A 84 -6.75 -1.77 -6.50
N HIS A 85 -6.67 -0.73 -5.65
CA HIS A 85 -5.38 -0.12 -5.26
C HIS A 85 -5.41 0.44 -3.83
N PRO A 86 -5.13 -0.36 -2.78
CA PRO A 86 -5.10 0.14 -1.40
C PRO A 86 -4.05 1.26 -1.17
N SER A 87 -2.93 1.26 -1.92
CA SER A 87 -1.89 2.29 -1.80
C SER A 87 -2.38 3.71 -2.12
N PHE A 88 -3.48 3.84 -2.85
CA PHE A 88 -4.06 5.13 -3.20
C PHE A 88 -4.69 5.84 -2.00
N ILE A 89 -5.10 5.11 -0.97
CA ILE A 89 -5.60 5.70 0.28
C ILE A 89 -4.48 6.51 0.96
N SER A 90 -3.28 5.93 1.06
CA SER A 90 -2.13 6.62 1.64
C SER A 90 -1.68 7.83 0.81
N LEU A 91 -1.80 7.77 -0.52
CA LEU A 91 -1.56 8.93 -1.39
C LEU A 91 -2.58 10.05 -1.16
N THR A 92 -3.87 9.72 -1.03
CA THR A 92 -4.91 10.69 -0.69
C THR A 92 -4.62 11.37 0.65
N ILE A 93 -4.19 10.59 1.66
CA ILE A 93 -3.81 11.14 2.97
C ILE A 93 -2.63 12.11 2.84
N ILE A 94 -1.60 11.79 2.06
CA ILE A 94 -0.47 12.70 1.80
C ILE A 94 -0.95 14.01 1.18
N PHE A 95 -1.86 13.95 0.19
CA PHE A 95 -2.38 15.17 -0.44
C PHE A 95 -3.21 16.02 0.53
N CYS A 96 -4.02 15.40 1.39
CA CYS A 96 -4.80 16.10 2.40
C CYS A 96 -3.93 16.66 3.52
N ALA A 97 -2.93 15.92 3.96
CA ALA A 97 -2.02 16.28 5.05
C ALA A 97 -0.90 17.21 4.57
N THR A 98 -1.17 18.17 3.69
CA THR A 98 -0.17 19.16 3.25
C THR A 98 -0.27 20.45 4.04
N ASN A 99 0.90 21.07 4.28
CA ASN A 99 1.00 22.32 5.02
C ASN A 99 0.36 23.52 4.28
N LEU A 100 0.51 23.52 2.97
CA LEU A 100 -0.07 24.50 2.06
C LEU A 100 -0.98 23.75 1.09
N MET A 101 -2.27 24.01 1.19
CA MET A 101 -3.26 23.42 0.30
C MET A 101 -3.73 24.46 -0.71
N SER A 102 -3.34 24.26 -1.97
CA SER A 102 -3.90 25.01 -3.09
C SER A 102 -5.20 24.35 -3.58
N LEU A 103 -6.02 25.12 -4.29
CA LEU A 103 -7.25 24.63 -4.91
C LEU A 103 -6.99 23.41 -5.81
N ASP A 104 -5.91 23.42 -6.59
CA ASP A 104 -5.55 22.34 -7.51
C ASP A 104 -5.30 21.03 -6.76
N ARG A 105 -4.56 21.11 -5.64
CA ARG A 105 -4.28 19.97 -4.76
C ARG A 105 -5.53 19.47 -4.07
N PHE A 106 -6.42 20.37 -3.67
CA PHE A 106 -7.69 20.00 -3.06
C PHE A 106 -8.62 19.29 -4.05
N ILE A 107 -8.73 19.80 -5.27
CA ILE A 107 -9.49 19.14 -6.35
C ILE A 107 -8.90 17.76 -6.61
N LEU A 108 -7.58 17.63 -6.73
CA LEU A 108 -6.91 16.35 -6.93
C LEU A 108 -7.21 15.37 -5.78
N ALA A 109 -7.07 15.82 -4.53
CA ALA A 109 -7.36 15.00 -3.35
C ALA A 109 -8.84 14.57 -3.30
N SER A 110 -9.76 15.46 -3.65
CA SER A 110 -11.19 15.19 -3.73
C SER A 110 -11.50 14.14 -4.79
N MET A 111 -11.00 14.33 -6.02
CA MET A 111 -11.16 13.37 -7.11
C MET A 111 -10.62 11.99 -6.73
N MET A 112 -9.45 11.94 -6.10
CA MET A 112 -8.84 10.70 -5.63
C MET A 112 -9.68 10.02 -4.54
N THR A 113 -10.23 10.80 -3.60
CA THR A 113 -11.12 10.30 -2.55
C THR A 113 -12.40 9.73 -3.15
N SER A 114 -13.05 10.44 -4.07
CA SER A 114 -14.26 9.98 -4.75
C SER A 114 -14.00 8.71 -5.57
N TYR A 115 -12.89 8.66 -6.31
CA TYR A 115 -12.48 7.46 -7.04
C TYR A 115 -12.33 6.27 -6.10
N MET A 116 -11.66 6.45 -4.95
CA MET A 116 -11.49 5.37 -3.98
C MET A 116 -12.80 4.95 -3.33
N TYR A 117 -13.66 5.90 -2.96
CA TYR A 117 -14.96 5.61 -2.36
C TYR A 117 -15.86 4.79 -3.31
N LEU A 118 -15.89 5.16 -4.59
CA LEU A 118 -16.68 4.45 -5.61
C LEU A 118 -16.03 3.12 -6.04
N GLY A 119 -14.70 3.06 -6.06
CA GLY A 119 -13.95 1.86 -6.42
C GLY A 119 -13.84 0.82 -5.32
N TRP A 120 -14.28 1.15 -4.10
CA TRP A 120 -14.23 0.28 -2.93
C TRP A 120 -15.54 -0.49 -2.79
N SER A 121 -15.56 -1.74 -3.25
CA SER A 121 -16.72 -2.63 -3.16
C SER A 121 -16.40 -3.89 -2.33
N THR A 122 -15.92 -3.73 -1.10
CA THR A 122 -15.60 -4.88 -0.23
C THR A 122 -16.86 -5.63 0.16
N ASP A 123 -16.87 -6.93 -0.10
CA ASP A 123 -17.95 -7.83 0.28
C ASP A 123 -17.60 -8.58 1.58
N GLN A 124 -18.60 -9.18 2.22
CA GLN A 124 -18.44 -9.97 3.43
C GLN A 124 -17.54 -11.21 3.20
N ASN A 125 -17.53 -11.73 1.97
CA ASN A 125 -16.62 -12.80 1.55
C ASN A 125 -15.15 -12.39 1.61
N ASP A 126 -14.81 -11.15 1.21
CA ASP A 126 -13.44 -10.63 1.28
C ASP A 126 -12.94 -10.57 2.72
N VAL A 127 -13.80 -10.15 3.64
CA VAL A 127 -13.48 -10.07 5.08
C VAL A 127 -13.24 -11.45 5.67
N LEU A 128 -14.09 -12.42 5.32
CA LEU A 128 -13.93 -13.81 5.76
C LEU A 128 -12.63 -14.42 5.21
N TYR A 129 -12.30 -14.14 3.95
CA TYR A 129 -11.04 -14.57 3.36
C TYR A 129 -9.85 -13.98 4.11
N GLN A 130 -9.82 -12.67 4.36
CA GLN A 130 -8.76 -12.02 5.13
C GLN A 130 -8.59 -12.63 6.53
N LYS A 131 -9.71 -12.89 7.22
CA LYS A 131 -9.72 -13.56 8.53
C LYS A 131 -9.10 -14.96 8.44
N SER A 132 -9.44 -15.74 7.42
CA SER A 132 -8.88 -17.07 7.19
C SER A 132 -7.36 -17.02 6.97
N GLN A 133 -6.88 -16.05 6.17
CA GLN A 133 -5.45 -15.87 5.90
C GLN A 133 -4.68 -15.46 7.16
N LEU A 134 -5.24 -14.57 7.99
CA LEU A 134 -4.63 -14.19 9.27
C LEU A 134 -4.51 -15.38 10.23
N ILE A 135 -5.56 -16.19 10.34
CA ILE A 135 -5.57 -17.39 11.16
C ILE A 135 -4.50 -18.38 10.67
N ARG A 136 -4.44 -18.63 9.35
CA ARG A 136 -3.43 -19.53 8.76
C ARG A 136 -2.00 -19.07 9.07
N LYS A 137 -1.70 -17.78 8.85
CA LYS A 137 -0.38 -17.20 9.16
C LYS A 137 -0.03 -17.31 10.64
N LYS A 138 -1.00 -17.13 11.53
CA LYS A 138 -0.79 -17.29 12.99
C LYS A 138 -0.43 -18.74 13.33
N TYR A 139 -1.11 -19.72 12.74
CA TYR A 139 -0.78 -21.14 12.92
C TYR A 139 0.60 -21.49 12.37
N GLU A 140 0.95 -21.03 11.17
CA GLU A 140 2.27 -21.22 10.55
C GLU A 140 3.40 -20.59 11.40
N LEU A 141 3.18 -19.38 11.93
CA LEU A 141 4.16 -18.73 12.81
C LEU A 141 4.35 -19.52 14.11
N ASN A 142 3.26 -19.98 14.73
CA ASN A 142 3.34 -20.75 15.96
C ASN A 142 4.03 -22.11 15.75
N SER A 143 3.74 -22.80 14.64
CA SER A 143 4.40 -24.06 14.32
C SER A 143 5.88 -23.87 14.05
N PHE A 144 6.26 -22.80 13.35
CA PHE A 144 7.65 -22.43 13.11
C PHE A 144 8.39 -22.11 14.42
N LEU A 145 7.79 -21.31 15.31
CA LEU A 145 8.38 -20.98 16.61
C LEU A 145 8.57 -22.21 17.50
N ASN A 146 7.59 -23.11 17.52
CA ASN A 146 7.66 -24.35 18.30
C ASN A 146 8.72 -25.32 17.75
N ASN A 147 8.85 -25.40 16.42
CA ASN A 147 9.91 -26.18 15.81
C ASN A 147 11.28 -25.57 16.15
N LYS A 148 11.43 -24.25 16.00
CA LYS A 148 12.67 -23.53 16.32
C LYS A 148 13.08 -23.70 17.78
N SER A 149 12.16 -23.64 18.74
CA SER A 149 12.47 -23.87 20.16
C SER A 149 12.97 -25.29 20.42
N LYS A 150 12.40 -26.30 19.75
CA LYS A 150 12.87 -27.69 19.82
C LYS A 150 14.30 -27.83 19.31
N TRP A 151 14.63 -27.27 18.14
CA TRP A 151 16.00 -27.27 17.60
C TRP A 151 17.01 -26.60 18.53
N MET A 152 16.63 -25.50 19.20
CA MET A 152 17.52 -24.81 20.15
C MET A 152 17.80 -25.64 21.40
N MET A 153 16.84 -26.43 21.88
CA MET A 153 17.04 -27.33 23.03
C MET A 153 17.93 -28.54 22.67
N GLU A 154 17.73 -29.14 21.49
CA GLU A 154 18.53 -30.27 21.01
C GLU A 154 20.00 -29.88 20.74
N THR A 155 20.24 -28.69 20.18
CA THR A 155 21.60 -28.18 19.94
C THR A 155 22.34 -27.79 21.23
N SER A 156 21.64 -27.21 22.21
CA SER A 156 22.20 -26.91 23.54
C SER A 156 22.62 -28.18 24.30
N THR A 157 21.79 -29.23 24.24
CA THR A 157 22.09 -30.53 24.88
C THR A 157 23.21 -31.31 24.18
N MET A 158 23.44 -31.09 22.88
CA MET A 158 24.60 -31.64 22.17
C MET A 158 25.90 -30.89 22.48
N MET A 159 25.85 -29.57 22.71
CA MET A 159 27.04 -28.78 23.07
C MET A 159 27.45 -28.93 24.55
N SER A 160 26.54 -29.39 25.42
CA SER A 160 26.83 -29.65 26.84
C SER A 160 27.36 -31.06 27.13
N LYS A 161 27.51 -31.91 26.11
CA LYS A 161 28.08 -33.26 26.20
C LYS A 161 29.46 -33.28 25.55
#